data_AF-A0A0A0BPF6-F1
#
_entry.id   AF-A0A0A0BPF6-F1
#
_cell.length_a   1.000
_cell.length_b   1.000
_cell.length_c   1.000
_cell.angle_alpha   90.00
_cell.angle_beta   90.00
_cell.angle_gamma   90.00
#
_symmetry.space_group_name_H-M   'P 1'
#
loop_
_entity.id
_entity.type
_entity.pdbx_description
1 polymer ?
#
loop_
_entity_poly.entity_id
_entity_poly.type
_entity_poly.pdbx_seq_one_letter_code
_entity_poly.pdbx_strand_id
1 'polypeptide(L)'
;MAGEVSAAEGALKAGADAVAQSRNELLQQLKVLEGNLAGIGSHWQGQGAVAFTRLMQRWQQNATAIINALNEFEANLVSSQNTYTATDDQAQQSANALAQRLG
;
A
#
# COMPACT_ATOMS: atom_id res chain seq x y z
N MET A 1 16.17 -14.14 19.13
CA MET A 1 16.53 -13.27 17.98
C MET A 1 16.00 -13.84 16.67
N ALA A 2 16.47 -15.00 16.16
CA ALA A 2 15.97 -15.56 14.89
C ALA A 2 14.43 -15.80 14.82
N GLY A 3 13.82 -16.31 15.90
CA GLY A 3 12.35 -16.51 15.95
C GLY A 3 11.53 -15.22 16.01
N GLU A 4 12.13 -14.14 16.54
CA GLU A 4 11.49 -12.81 16.63
C GLU A 4 11.51 -12.11 15.28
N VAL A 5 12.60 -12.26 14.51
CA VAL A 5 12.75 -11.76 13.14
C VAL A 5 11.78 -12.48 12.21
N SER A 6 11.70 -13.81 12.25
CA SER A 6 10.76 -14.59 11.43
C SER A 6 9.29 -14.25 11.73
N ALA A 7 8.95 -13.99 12.99
CA ALA A 7 7.60 -13.54 13.37
C ALA A 7 7.31 -12.12 12.85
N ALA A 8 8.28 -11.20 12.93
CA ALA A 8 8.15 -9.85 12.40
C ALA A 8 8.02 -9.84 10.86
N GLU A 9 8.79 -10.69 10.17
CA GLU A 9 8.69 -10.92 8.73
C GLU A 9 7.31 -11.43 8.31
N GLY A 10 6.75 -12.40 9.04
CA GLY A 10 5.40 -12.89 8.77
C GLY A 10 4.34 -11.80 8.94
N ALA A 11 4.48 -10.97 9.98
CA ALA A 11 3.56 -9.88 10.28
C ALA A 11 3.63 -8.75 9.24
N LEU A 12 4.83 -8.37 8.81
CA LEU A 12 5.03 -7.34 7.78
C LEU A 12 4.44 -7.77 6.43
N LYS A 13 4.68 -9.01 6.02
CA LYS A 13 4.08 -9.55 4.80
C LYS A 13 2.55 -9.62 4.89
N ALA A 14 2.00 -10.10 6.01
CA ALA A 14 0.55 -10.12 6.22
C ALA A 14 -0.06 -8.70 6.18
N GLY A 15 0.65 -7.71 6.73
CA GLY A 15 0.27 -6.30 6.67
C GLY A 15 0.25 -5.77 5.22
N ALA A 16 1.28 -6.05 4.44
CA ALA A 16 1.35 -5.67 3.03
C ALA A 16 0.20 -6.30 2.21
N ASP A 17 -0.08 -7.58 2.42
CA ASP A 17 -1.17 -8.30 1.74
C ASP A 17 -2.54 -7.70 2.12
N ALA A 18 -2.76 -7.36 3.41
CA ALA A 18 -3.99 -6.72 3.88
C ALA A 18 -4.19 -5.30 3.29
N VAL A 19 -3.10 -4.53 3.14
CA VAL A 19 -3.11 -3.21 2.48
C VAL A 19 -3.47 -3.36 1.01
N ALA A 20 -2.86 -4.32 0.32
CA ALA A 20 -3.14 -4.59 -1.09
C ALA A 20 -4.61 -4.99 -1.31
N GLN A 21 -5.18 -5.81 -0.44
CA GLN A 21 -6.60 -6.15 -0.46
C GLN A 21 -7.48 -4.91 -0.23
N SER A 22 -7.20 -4.15 0.82
CA SER A 22 -7.96 -2.93 1.17
C SER A 22 -7.93 -1.90 0.03
N ARG A 23 -6.78 -1.76 -0.64
CA ARG A 23 -6.64 -0.92 -1.84
C ARG A 23 -7.55 -1.38 -2.96
N ASN A 24 -7.62 -2.68 -3.23
CA ASN A 24 -8.46 -3.24 -4.28
C ASN A 24 -9.95 -3.03 -3.98
N GLU A 25 -10.36 -3.23 -2.72
CA GLU A 25 -11.74 -2.96 -2.28
C GLU A 25 -12.08 -1.47 -2.42
N LEU A 26 -11.19 -0.58 -2.00
CA LEU A 26 -11.35 0.86 -2.14
C LEU A 26 -11.45 1.27 -3.62
N LEU A 27 -10.62 0.71 -4.50
CA LEU A 27 -10.71 0.90 -5.95
C LEU A 27 -12.08 0.51 -6.52
N GLN A 28 -12.64 -0.62 -6.08
CA GLN A 28 -13.96 -1.05 -6.52
C GLN A 28 -15.05 -0.08 -6.04
N GLN A 29 -15.02 0.31 -4.76
CA GLN A 29 -15.98 1.27 -4.21
C GLN A 29 -15.90 2.61 -4.92
N LEU A 30 -14.69 3.09 -5.22
CA LEU A 30 -14.47 4.34 -5.94
C LEU A 30 -15.10 4.30 -7.34
N LYS A 31 -14.91 3.20 -8.08
CA LYS A 31 -15.53 3.00 -9.40
C LYS A 31 -17.05 2.94 -9.34
N VAL A 32 -17.61 2.26 -8.33
CA VAL A 32 -19.06 2.18 -8.14
C VAL A 32 -19.63 3.59 -7.88
N LEU A 33 -19.00 4.37 -7.01
CA LEU A 33 -19.45 5.72 -6.71
C LEU A 33 -19.28 6.66 -7.91
N GLU A 34 -18.19 6.53 -8.68
CA GLU A 34 -18.00 7.25 -9.94
C GLU A 34 -19.13 6.96 -10.94
N GLY A 35 -19.52 5.69 -11.10
CA GLY A 35 -20.64 5.29 -11.96
C GLY A 35 -21.98 5.85 -11.48
N ASN A 36 -22.26 5.80 -10.18
CA ASN A 36 -23.47 6.38 -9.60
C ASN A 36 -23.54 7.90 -9.80
N LEU A 37 -22.41 8.59 -9.60
CA LEU A 37 -22.31 10.03 -9.83
C LEU A 37 -22.53 10.37 -11.31
N ALA A 38 -21.92 9.64 -12.24
CA ALA A 38 -22.10 9.84 -13.68
C ALA A 38 -23.57 9.66 -14.11
N GLY A 39 -24.26 8.66 -13.54
CA GLY A 39 -25.69 8.44 -13.77
C GLY A 39 -26.55 9.64 -13.35
N ILE A 40 -26.27 10.23 -12.18
CA ILE A 40 -26.98 11.42 -11.69
C ILE A 40 -26.62 12.66 -12.52
N GLY A 41 -25.33 12.85 -12.81
CA GLY A 41 -24.80 14.01 -13.53
C GLY A 41 -25.32 14.13 -14.96
N SER A 42 -25.75 13.03 -15.58
CA SER A 42 -26.38 13.04 -16.92
C SER A 42 -27.64 13.92 -17.01
N HIS A 43 -28.30 14.18 -15.87
CA HIS A 43 -29.49 15.03 -15.78
C HIS A 43 -29.16 16.50 -15.49
N TRP A 44 -27.92 16.83 -15.13
CA TRP A 44 -27.53 18.20 -14.78
C TRP A 44 -27.09 18.97 -16.02
N GLN A 45 -27.75 20.09 -16.28
CA GLN A 45 -27.45 20.99 -17.40
C GLN A 45 -27.07 22.38 -16.87
N GLY A 46 -26.41 23.19 -17.72
CA GLY A 46 -26.02 24.56 -17.35
C GLY A 46 -25.00 24.60 -16.20
N GLN A 47 -25.23 25.46 -15.20
CA GLN A 47 -24.28 25.63 -14.09
C GLN A 47 -24.09 24.37 -13.23
N GLY A 48 -25.11 23.50 -13.16
CA GLY A 48 -25.02 22.21 -12.46
C GLY A 48 -23.98 21.27 -13.11
N ALA A 49 -23.90 21.25 -14.43
CA ALA A 49 -22.92 20.44 -15.17
C ALA A 49 -21.47 20.89 -14.88
N VAL A 50 -21.25 22.20 -14.74
CA VAL A 50 -19.93 22.76 -14.40
C VAL A 50 -19.53 22.37 -12.97
N ALA A 51 -20.45 22.47 -12.02
CA ALA A 51 -20.21 22.05 -10.64
C ALA A 51 -19.92 20.54 -10.55
N PHE A 52 -20.66 19.72 -11.29
CA PHE A 52 -20.43 18.28 -11.39
C PHE A 52 -19.05 17.94 -11.95
N THR A 53 -18.67 18.59 -13.04
CA THR A 53 -17.34 18.36 -13.66
C THR A 53 -16.21 18.64 -12.67
N ARG A 54 -16.32 19.73 -11.90
CA ARG A 54 -15.34 20.04 -10.84
C ARG A 54 -15.33 19.01 -9.72
N LEU A 55 -16.51 18.53 -9.31
CA LEU A 55 -16.63 17.47 -8.32
C LEU A 55 -15.95 16.19 -8.81
N MET A 56 -16.21 15.77 -10.05
CA MET A 56 -15.63 14.56 -10.63
C MET A 56 -14.10 14.66 -10.78
N GLN A 57 -13.57 15.82 -11.17
CA GLN A 57 -12.12 16.05 -11.20
C GLN A 57 -11.50 15.90 -9.82
N ARG A 58 -12.10 16.52 -8.80
CA ARG A 58 -11.59 16.44 -7.43
C ARG A 58 -11.74 15.04 -6.84
N TRP A 59 -12.83 14.34 -7.18
CA TRP A 59 -13.04 12.94 -6.87
C TRP A 59 -11.90 12.07 -7.40
N GLN A 60 -11.60 12.19 -8.69
CA GLN A 60 -10.52 11.45 -9.33
C GLN A 60 -9.16 11.75 -8.71
N GLN A 61 -8.86 13.03 -8.43
CA GLN A 61 -7.63 13.44 -7.76
C GLN A 61 -7.48 12.80 -6.37
N ASN A 62 -8.53 12.86 -5.55
CA ASN A 62 -8.51 12.27 -4.21
C ASN A 62 -8.36 10.74 -4.27
N ALA A 63 -9.09 10.09 -5.18
CA ALA A 63 -8.99 8.66 -5.43
C ALA A 63 -7.54 8.25 -5.75
N THR A 64 -6.93 8.91 -6.74
CA THR A 64 -5.52 8.66 -7.13
C THR A 64 -4.56 8.91 -5.98
N ALA A 65 -4.76 9.98 -5.19
CA ALA A 65 -3.91 10.27 -4.04
C ALA A 65 -3.95 9.16 -2.98
N ILE A 66 -5.15 8.65 -2.65
CA ILE A 66 -5.31 7.55 -1.69
C ILE A 66 -4.64 6.26 -2.21
N ILE A 67 -4.86 5.92 -3.48
CA ILE A 67 -4.26 4.72 -4.08
C ILE A 67 -2.73 4.81 -4.06
N ASN A 68 -2.18 5.97 -4.40
CA ASN A 68 -0.73 6.17 -4.39
C ASN A 68 -0.16 6.05 -2.97
N ALA A 69 -0.82 6.63 -1.96
CA ALA A 69 -0.41 6.49 -0.58
C ALA A 69 -0.42 5.03 -0.11
N LEU A 70 -1.43 4.24 -0.52
CA LEU A 70 -1.49 2.81 -0.21
C LEU A 70 -0.38 2.01 -0.91
N ASN A 71 -0.06 2.33 -2.17
CA ASN A 71 1.06 1.72 -2.89
C ASN A 71 2.40 2.03 -2.23
N GLU A 72 2.62 3.28 -1.83
CA GLU A 72 3.84 3.70 -1.15
C GLU A 72 3.95 3.04 0.23
N PHE A 73 2.85 2.92 0.97
CA PHE A 73 2.81 2.21 2.24
C PHE A 73 3.17 0.73 2.08
N GLU A 74 2.59 0.03 1.10
CA GLU A 74 2.95 -1.37 0.79
C GLU A 74 4.44 -1.49 0.42
N ALA A 75 4.95 -0.61 -0.44
CA ALA A 75 6.35 -0.62 -0.85
C ALA A 75 7.29 -0.39 0.35
N ASN A 76 6.93 0.50 1.27
CA ASN A 76 7.69 0.75 2.49
C ASN A 76 7.69 -0.46 3.43
N LEU A 77 6.58 -1.19 3.54
CA LEU A 77 6.51 -2.43 4.32
C LEU A 77 7.43 -3.51 3.74
N VAL A 78 7.40 -3.71 2.42
CA VAL A 78 8.26 -4.68 1.73
C VAL A 78 9.73 -4.27 1.78
N SER A 79 10.05 -2.98 1.65
CA SER A 79 11.43 -2.49 1.78
C SER A 79 11.97 -2.67 3.20
N SER A 80 11.12 -2.43 4.21
CA SER A 80 11.49 -2.63 5.61
C SER A 80 11.80 -4.10 5.88
N GLN A 81 10.96 -5.01 5.36
CA GLN A 81 11.21 -6.45 5.41
C GLN A 81 12.59 -6.79 4.84
N ASN A 82 12.89 -6.39 3.60
CA ASN A 82 14.15 -6.72 2.94
C ASN A 82 15.38 -6.20 3.73
N THR A 83 15.23 -5.04 4.37
CA THR A 83 16.30 -4.44 5.20
C THR A 83 16.55 -5.26 6.46
N TYR A 84 15.49 -5.77 7.10
CA TYR A 84 15.61 -6.65 8.26
C TYR A 84 16.28 -7.98 7.90
N THR A 85 15.85 -8.64 6.82
CA THR A 85 16.44 -9.90 6.36
C THR A 85 17.93 -9.72 6.03
N ALA A 86 18.28 -8.67 5.28
CA ALA A 86 19.67 -8.40 4.90
C ALA A 86 20.58 -8.12 6.10
N THR A 87 20.08 -7.41 7.11
CA THR A 87 20.84 -7.11 8.34
C THR A 87 21.11 -8.38 9.15
N ASP A 88 20.13 -9.28 9.22
CA ASP A 88 20.27 -10.54 9.98
C ASP A 88 21.24 -11.52 9.30
N ASP A 89 21.16 -11.66 7.97
CA ASP A 89 22.11 -12.45 7.17
C ASP A 89 23.55 -11.97 7.39
N GLN A 90 23.75 -10.65 7.41
CA GLN A 90 25.07 -10.05 7.66
C GLN A 90 25.58 -10.34 9.08
N ALA A 91 24.69 -10.28 10.09
CA ALA A 91 25.03 -10.57 11.48
C ALA A 91 25.37 -12.06 11.68
N GLN A 92 24.64 -12.98 11.05
CA GLN A 92 24.93 -14.41 11.11
C GLN A 92 26.23 -14.77 10.40
N GLN A 93 26.50 -14.19 9.22
CA GLN A 93 27.76 -14.42 8.51
C GLN A 93 28.96 -13.94 9.32
N SER A 94 28.87 -12.76 9.93
CA SER A 94 29.95 -12.22 10.77
C SER A 94 30.13 -13.01 12.08
N ALA A 95 29.05 -13.46 12.72
CA ALA A 95 29.12 -14.35 13.87
C ALA A 95 29.76 -15.71 13.52
N ASN A 96 29.38 -16.32 12.40
CA ASN A 96 29.98 -17.57 11.92
C ASN A 96 31.47 -17.41 11.58
N ALA A 97 31.85 -16.30 10.93
CA ALA A 97 33.24 -16.00 10.63
C ALA A 97 34.08 -15.81 11.90
N LEU A 98 33.51 -15.22 12.96
CA LEU A 98 34.18 -15.09 14.25
C LEU A 98 34.32 -16.46 14.93
N ALA A 99 33.26 -17.27 14.94
CA ALA A 99 33.27 -18.60 15.53
C ALA A 99 34.31 -19.52 14.86
N GLN A 100 34.45 -19.44 13.53
CA GLN A 100 35.47 -20.17 12.77
C GLN A 100 36.91 -19.75 13.07
N ARG A 101 37.13 -18.55 13.62
CA ARG A 101 38.47 -18.05 13.99
C ARG A 101 38.84 -18.33 15.45
N LEU A 102 37.85 -18.70 16.27
CA LEU A 102 38.03 -19.00 17.69
C LEU A 102 38.03 -20.51 17.98
N GLY A 103 37.71 -21.35 17.00
CA GLY A 103 37.92 -22.81 17.01
C GLY A 103 39.16 -23.19 16.22
#